data_AF-A0A920FD48-F1
#
_entry.id   AF-A0A920FD48-F1
#
_cell.length_a   1.000
_cell.length_b   1.000
_cell.length_c   1.000
_cell.angle_alpha   90.00
_cell.angle_beta   90.00
_cell.angle_gamma   90.00
#
_symmetry.space_group_name_H-M   'P 1'
#
loop_
_entity.id
_entity.type
_entity.pdbx_description
1 polymer ?
#
loop_
_entity_poly.entity_id
_entity_poly.type
_entity_poly.pdbx_seq_one_letter_code
_entity_poly.pdbx_strand_id
1 'polypeptide(L)'
;MVNSVAGWVFKRHIKFIGQCNFCYLWRPFRIAPEGVLGGGAGAQAETFVERGGQVIQLESKQQFVLHKGDRLVVRTGGGGGYGLPSERNARLEKTTS
;
A
#
# COMPACT_ATOMS: atom_id res chain seq x y z
N MET A 1 16.11 13.70 8.10
CA MET A 1 15.61 12.71 7.11
C MET A 1 14.73 11.72 7.86
N VAL A 2 13.41 11.82 7.71
CA VAL A 2 12.47 10.93 8.40
C VAL A 2 12.44 9.59 7.68
N ASN A 3 12.99 8.55 8.31
CA ASN A 3 12.80 7.18 7.83
C ASN A 3 11.34 6.80 8.06
N SER A 4 10.49 7.10 7.07
CA SER A 4 9.10 6.67 7.06
C SER A 4 9.10 5.14 6.91
N VAL A 5 8.94 4.44 8.03
CA VAL A 5 8.71 2.99 8.10
C VAL A 5 7.29 2.61 7.65
N ALA A 6 6.58 3.52 6.98
CA ALA A 6 5.30 3.29 6.32
C ALA A 6 5.48 2.39 5.09
N GLY A 7 5.85 1.14 5.32
CA GLY A 7 5.95 0.12 4.28
C GLY A 7 4.57 -0.37 3.87
N TRP A 8 4.45 -0.75 2.59
CA TRP A 8 3.33 -1.53 2.10
C TRP A 8 3.49 -2.97 2.58
N VAL A 9 2.51 -3.49 3.32
CA VAL A 9 2.57 -4.90 3.78
C VAL A 9 2.43 -5.85 2.60
N PHE A 10 1.67 -5.45 1.58
CA PHE A 10 1.39 -6.29 0.44
C PHE A 10 1.30 -5.48 -0.84
N LYS A 11 1.96 -5.97 -1.90
CA LYS A 11 1.94 -5.39 -3.24
C LYS A 11 1.72 -6.48 -4.27
N ARG A 12 0.62 -6.42 -5.02
CA ARG A 12 0.30 -7.36 -6.09
C ARG A 12 0.29 -6.65 -7.44
N HIS A 13 0.92 -7.27 -8.42
CA HIS A 13 0.89 -6.86 -9.82
C HIS A 13 0.14 -7.94 -10.60
N ILE A 14 -0.97 -7.58 -11.22
CA ILE A 14 -1.81 -8.51 -11.98
C ILE A 14 -1.83 -8.02 -13.42
N LYS A 15 -1.25 -8.80 -14.32
CA LYS A 15 -1.26 -8.50 -15.76
C LYS A 15 -2.46 -9.17 -16.41
N PHE A 16 -3.26 -8.39 -17.13
CA PHE A 16 -4.42 -8.90 -17.85
C PHE A 16 -4.01 -9.34 -19.26
N ILE A 17 -4.43 -10.55 -19.64
CA ILE A 17 -4.07 -11.20 -20.91
C ILE A 17 -5.19 -11.13 -21.96
N GLY A 18 -6.37 -10.64 -21.58
CA GLY A 18 -7.53 -10.43 -22.43
C GLY A 18 -8.36 -9.25 -21.92
N GLN A 19 -9.35 -8.84 -22.70
CA GLN A 19 -10.26 -7.78 -22.30
C GLN A 19 -11.28 -8.31 -21.28
N CYS A 20 -11.49 -7.58 -20.20
CA CYS A 20 -12.52 -7.93 -19.21
C CYS A 20 -13.13 -6.70 -18.54
N ASN A 21 -14.39 -6.86 -18.12
CA ASN A 21 -15.06 -5.92 -17.25
C ASN A 21 -14.63 -6.22 -15.81
N PHE A 22 -13.89 -5.30 -15.20
CA PHE A 22 -13.40 -5.44 -13.84
C PHE A 22 -14.26 -4.60 -12.89
N CYS A 23 -14.86 -5.26 -11.91
CA CYS A 23 -15.52 -4.56 -10.82
C CYS A 23 -14.56 -4.53 -9.64
N TYR A 24 -14.22 -3.32 -9.19
CA TYR A 24 -13.35 -3.11 -8.06
C TYR A 24 -14.17 -2.58 -6.89
N LEU A 25 -14.24 -3.39 -5.83
CA LEU A 25 -14.84 -3.01 -4.55
C LEU A 25 -13.79 -3.17 -3.46
N TRP A 26 -13.38 -2.04 -2.91
CA TRP A 26 -12.41 -1.98 -1.84
C TRP A 26 -12.74 -0.82 -0.90
N ARG A 27 -12.34 -0.95 0.36
CA ARG A 27 -12.36 0.16 1.31
C ARG A 27 -10.92 0.44 1.71
N PRO A 28 -10.20 1.30 0.97
CA PRO A 28 -8.88 1.70 1.40
C PRO A 28 -9.01 2.48 2.70
N PHE A 29 -8.05 2.30 3.59
CA PHE A 29 -7.84 3.22 4.71
C PHE A 29 -7.46 4.58 4.11
N ARG A 30 -8.46 5.43 3.80
CA ARG A 30 -8.25 6.81 3.33
C ARG A 30 -7.44 7.63 4.33
N ILE A 31 -7.52 7.24 5.61
CA ILE A 31 -6.74 7.79 6.71
C ILE A 31 -5.74 6.72 7.09
N ALA A 32 -4.45 7.01 6.95
CA ALA A 32 -3.40 6.13 7.43
C ALA A 32 -3.53 5.94 8.94
N PRO A 33 -3.36 4.72 9.47
CA PRO A 33 -3.38 4.50 10.90
C PRO A 33 -2.25 5.30 11.56
N GLU A 34 -2.60 6.12 12.55
CA GLU A 34 -1.62 6.84 13.35
C GLU A 34 -0.76 5.85 14.14
N GLY A 35 0.51 6.19 14.30
CA GLY A 35 1.36 5.45 15.22
C GLY A 35 1.05 5.83 16.67
N VAL A 36 1.36 4.92 17.58
CA VAL A 36 1.08 5.07 19.01
C VAL A 36 2.40 5.26 19.75
N LEU A 37 2.40 6.09 20.82
CA LEU A 37 3.58 6.37 21.67
C LEU A 37 4.81 6.87 20.88
N GLY A 38 4.62 7.81 19.96
CA GLY A 38 5.71 8.37 19.15
C GLY A 38 6.09 7.54 17.91
N GLY A 39 5.32 6.48 17.60
CA GLY A 39 5.41 5.75 16.35
C GLY A 39 4.94 6.58 15.15
N GLY A 40 5.57 6.38 13.99
CA GLY A 40 5.16 7.03 12.74
C GLY A 40 3.85 6.47 12.18
N ALA A 41 3.14 7.27 11.38
CA ALA A 41 1.94 6.84 10.67
C ALA A 41 2.23 5.67 9.71
N GLY A 42 1.23 4.80 9.52
CA GLY A 42 1.29 3.71 8.55
C GLY A 42 1.18 4.17 7.09
N ALA A 43 1.17 3.22 6.17
CA ALA A 43 0.94 3.52 4.75
C ALA A 43 -0.55 3.51 4.42
N GLN A 44 -1.01 4.43 3.56
CA GLN A 44 -2.39 4.46 3.06
C GLN A 44 -2.56 3.43 1.94
N ALA A 45 -3.63 2.62 1.94
CA ALA A 45 -3.86 1.68 0.83
C ALA A 45 -4.16 2.39 -0.51
N GLU A 46 -3.60 1.90 -1.62
CA GLU A 46 -3.82 2.44 -2.96
C GLU A 46 -3.97 1.33 -4.02
N THR A 47 -4.75 1.63 -5.05
CA THR A 47 -4.92 0.74 -6.21
C THR A 47 -4.99 1.55 -7.48
N PHE A 48 -4.26 1.12 -8.50
CA PHE A 48 -4.19 1.80 -9.78
C PHE A 48 -3.92 0.82 -10.93
N VAL A 49 -4.20 1.26 -12.15
CA VAL A 49 -3.92 0.53 -13.38
C VAL A 49 -2.78 1.22 -14.13
N GLU A 50 -1.77 0.47 -14.51
CA GLU A 50 -0.75 0.92 -15.47
C GLU A 50 -1.17 0.49 -16.88
N ARG A 51 -1.41 1.47 -17.76
CA ARG A 51 -1.77 1.27 -19.16
C ARG A 51 -0.87 2.10 -20.06
N GLY A 52 -0.05 1.43 -20.88
CA GLY A 52 0.80 2.13 -21.85
C GLY A 52 1.76 3.17 -21.23
N GLY A 53 2.19 2.96 -19.97
CA GLY A 53 3.03 3.91 -19.23
C GLY A 53 2.27 4.98 -18.46
N GLN A 54 0.93 5.05 -18.58
CA GLN A 54 0.08 5.93 -17.79
C GLN A 54 -0.43 5.20 -16.54
N VAL A 55 -0.57 5.94 -15.44
CA VAL A 55 -1.14 5.47 -14.19
C VAL A 55 -2.56 6.01 -14.05
N ILE A 56 -3.53 5.11 -13.99
CA ILE A 56 -4.95 5.42 -13.81
C ILE A 56 -5.31 5.03 -12.38
N GLN A 57 -5.53 6.02 -11.52
CA GLN A 57 -5.92 5.78 -10.12
C GLN A 57 -7.34 5.23 -10.06
N LEU A 58 -7.52 4.21 -9.22
CA LEU A 58 -8.82 3.59 -9.04
C LEU A 58 -9.51 4.06 -7.75
N GLU A 59 -10.69 4.66 -7.89
CA GLU A 59 -11.66 4.86 -6.80
C GLU A 59 -12.05 3.56 -6.09
N SER A 60 -12.43 3.71 -4.83
CA SER A 60 -12.75 2.60 -3.91
C SER A 60 -13.87 1.67 -4.40
N LYS A 61 -14.84 2.20 -5.15
CA LYS A 61 -15.95 1.42 -5.71
C LYS A 61 -16.17 1.87 -7.14
N GLN A 62 -15.80 1.04 -8.11
CA GLN A 62 -16.03 1.37 -9.51
C GLN A 62 -16.03 0.13 -10.39
N GLN A 63 -16.65 0.30 -11.56
CA GLN A 63 -16.45 -0.59 -12.69
C GLN A 63 -15.42 0.04 -13.63
N PHE A 64 -14.46 -0.76 -14.09
CA PHE A 64 -13.40 -0.32 -14.98
C PHE A 64 -13.17 -1.38 -16.07
N VAL A 65 -13.01 -0.94 -17.32
CA VAL A 65 -12.70 -1.85 -18.42
C VAL A 65 -11.19 -2.01 -18.52
N LEU A 66 -10.72 -3.24 -18.29
CA LEU A 66 -9.31 -3.60 -18.44
C LEU A 66 -9.07 -4.18 -19.83
N HIS A 67 -7.96 -3.75 -20.42
CA HIS A 67 -7.50 -4.20 -21.73
C HIS A 67 -6.34 -5.19 -21.59
N LYS A 68 -6.12 -5.97 -22.64
CA LYS A 68 -4.96 -6.85 -22.74
C LYS A 68 -3.68 -6.03 -22.59
N GLY A 69 -2.82 -6.45 -21.67
CA GLY A 69 -1.55 -5.79 -21.38
C GLY A 69 -1.59 -4.82 -20.20
N ASP A 70 -2.78 -4.44 -19.72
CA ASP A 70 -2.92 -3.63 -18.51
C ASP A 70 -2.34 -4.35 -17.29
N ARG A 71 -1.79 -3.57 -16.36
CA ARG A 71 -1.34 -4.07 -15.07
C ARG A 71 -2.13 -3.41 -13.96
N LEU A 72 -2.91 -4.19 -13.21
CA LEU A 72 -3.51 -3.74 -11.98
C LEU A 72 -2.49 -3.88 -10.85
N VAL A 73 -2.21 -2.78 -10.17
CA VAL A 73 -1.37 -2.73 -8.98
C VAL A 73 -2.24 -2.46 -7.77
N VAL A 74 -2.21 -3.39 -6.81
CA VAL A 74 -2.91 -3.26 -5.53
C VAL A 74 -1.87 -3.20 -4.43
N ARG A 75 -1.86 -2.12 -3.66
CA ARG A 75 -0.98 -1.96 -2.50
C ARG A 75 -1.80 -1.78 -1.24
N THR A 76 -1.61 -2.71 -0.31
CA THR A 76 -2.28 -2.67 0.99
C THR A 76 -1.40 -1.89 1.96
N GLY A 77 -1.98 -0.84 2.52
CA GLY A 77 -1.35 -0.02 3.54
C GLY A 77 -0.93 -0.84 4.77
N GLY A 78 0.22 -0.50 5.35
CA GLY A 78 0.70 -1.09 6.60
C GLY A 78 0.14 -0.39 7.83
N GLY A 79 0.20 -1.08 8.98
CA GLY A 79 -0.18 -0.51 10.28
C GLY A 79 0.76 0.61 10.74
N GLY A 80 0.27 1.45 11.64
CA GLY A 80 1.06 2.49 12.30
C GLY A 80 2.14 1.88 13.21
N GLY A 81 3.26 2.58 13.34
CA GLY A 81 4.35 2.15 14.21
C GLY A 81 4.00 2.29 15.70
N TYR A 82 4.74 1.57 16.54
CA TYR A 82 4.65 1.67 18.00
C TYR A 82 6.00 2.09 18.59
N GLY A 83 6.00 3.11 19.44
CA GLY A 83 7.20 3.61 20.11
C GLY A 83 8.11 4.46 19.22
N LEU A 84 9.12 5.09 19.82
CA LEU A 84 10.09 5.89 19.07
C LEU A 84 10.99 4.99 18.21
N PRO A 85 11.32 5.38 16.96
CA PRO A 85 12.24 4.60 16.11
C PRO A 85 13.61 4.33 16.76
N SER A 86 14.07 5.22 17.64
CA SER A 86 15.32 5.06 18.41
C SER A 86 15.25 3.92 19.43
N GLU A 87 14.10 3.73 20.08
CA GLU A 87 13.88 2.66 21.06
C GLU A 87 13.81 1.28 20.38
N ARG A 88 13.31 1.24 19.13
CA ARG A 88 13.32 0.02 18.30
C ARG A 88 14.74 -0.47 18.06
N ASN A 89 15.67 0.41 17.68
CA ASN A 89 17.06 0.02 17.40
C ASN A 89 17.74 -0.55 18.65
N ALA A 90 17.59 0.13 19.79
CA ALA A 90 18.14 -0.32 21.07
C ALA A 90 17.55 -1.67 21.55
N ARG A 91 16.31 -2.01 21.16
CA ARG A 91 15.71 -3.32 21.47
C ARG A 91 16.20 -4.43 20.53
N LEU A 92 16.39 -4.13 19.25
CA LEU A 92 16.90 -5.11 18.28
C LEU A 92 18.35 -5.52 18.58
N GLU A 93 19.19 -4.56 18.96
CA GLU A 93 20.60 -4.81 19.33
C GLU A 93 20.73 -5.72 20.56
N LYS A 94 19.77 -5.69 21.48
CA LYS A 94 19.76 -6.53 22.70
C LYS A 94 19.34 -7.98 22.46
N THR A 95 18.60 -8.26 21.40
CA THR A 95 18.11 -9.62 21.08
C THR A 95 19.11 -10.43 20.26
N THR A 96 20.13 -9.78 19.68
CA THR A 96 21.20 -10.42 18.91
C THR A 96 22.43 -10.76 19.76
N SER A 97 22.39 -10.51 21.08
CA SER A 97 23.37 -11.00 22.05
C SER A 97 22.87 -12.24 22.79
#